data_AF-A0A8H5UVA8-F1
#
_entry.id   AF-A0A8H5UVA8-F1
#
_cell.length_a   1.000
_cell.length_b   1.000
_cell.length_c   1.000
_cell.angle_alpha   90.00
_cell.angle_beta   90.00
_cell.angle_gamma   90.00
#
_symmetry.space_group_name_H-M   'P 1'
#
loop_
_entity.id
_entity.type
_entity.pdbx_description
1 polymer ?
#
loop_
_entity_poly.entity_id
_entity_poly.type
_entity_poly.pdbx_seq_one_letter_code
_entity_poly.pdbx_strand_id
1 'polypeptide(L)'
;MTGIYAAMSTAWVHSSEVNDPYQGEAEARCMICDVSFHIGRHRTNGEHPSAAWNSHTDDDIEEAYPRRQYCEQPDCTSIPRAGSEHRTCLLAPRNLDYIRFEHVSGPNCRSTGAYHGSRISAEAMRECNTYQNLVAAFLCDGEPREFEREDFENLGMYALNGLGDPAKYSQRGRDKAYAFPNRCDSPSGDDLKAGDMSFHPTCFEIFKRASIYRYGFVHVDALTNWADVRGEPKFQLPEHAAVKRARQRLWLHHAGDEFLAANPCFVPGLQDIFDSVQNICSSDDISSDVTSPNSTDIFSKLPQEIKLEILLQLDSWDIANLRLSSRTFRHLPQSLFYHLTLRELPWLYEAWTSAPLSFFVTTTAAEQRRLGKPLDKVRFQLAGRRKWGGGSEEEAADIARLAAEEVELAERQRQSYRTTPVKMLDRGRTNWTRLRGELSRRWGELPGLRNRRRIWNNCQEIMEIVDKYRLLYDDTD
;
A
#
# COMPACT_ATOMS: atom_id res chain seq x y z
N MET A 1 5.21 38.79 -5.26
CA MET A 1 4.85 37.35 -5.28
C MET A 1 5.75 36.55 -6.24
N THR A 2 7.07 36.63 -6.06
CA THR A 2 8.08 35.83 -6.82
C THR A 2 9.42 35.75 -6.06
N GLY A 3 9.43 35.92 -4.74
CA GLY A 3 10.67 36.15 -3.98
C GLY A 3 10.80 35.47 -2.61
N ILE A 4 9.88 34.60 -2.20
CA ILE A 4 9.91 34.01 -0.84
C ILE A 4 10.29 32.51 -0.83
N TYR A 5 10.18 31.80 -1.95
CA TYR A 5 10.50 30.36 -2.01
C TYR A 5 12.00 30.00 -2.05
N ALA A 6 12.90 30.98 -2.12
CA ALA A 6 14.35 30.72 -2.19
C ALA A 6 15.06 30.73 -0.82
N ALA A 7 14.38 31.13 0.27
CA ALA A 7 15.05 31.41 1.55
C ALA A 7 14.89 30.31 2.63
N MET A 8 14.11 29.25 2.40
CA MET A 8 13.90 28.19 3.41
C MET A 8 14.65 26.87 3.13
N SER A 9 15.46 26.81 2.07
CA SER A 9 16.24 25.61 1.70
C SER A 9 17.62 25.51 2.38
N THR A 10 18.08 26.55 3.09
CA THR A 10 19.46 26.63 3.62
C THR A 10 19.60 26.36 5.13
N ALA A 11 18.55 25.93 5.83
CA ALA A 11 18.59 25.73 7.28
C ALA A 11 18.60 24.24 7.72
N TRP A 12 19.41 23.39 7.08
CA TRP A 12 19.76 22.05 7.62
C TRP A 12 21.22 21.71 7.32
N VAL A 13 22.13 22.55 7.78
CA VAL A 13 23.52 22.17 8.02
C VAL A 13 23.90 22.84 9.33
N HIS A 14 23.79 22.11 10.46
CA HIS A 14 24.60 22.24 11.68
C HIS A 14 23.86 21.57 12.85
N SER A 15 24.12 20.28 13.05
CA SER A 15 24.26 19.69 14.39
C SER A 15 24.68 18.22 14.27
N SER A 16 25.77 17.89 14.96
CA SER A 16 26.37 16.57 15.22
C SER A 16 27.56 16.13 14.34
N GLU A 17 28.67 16.84 14.50
CA GLU A 17 30.01 16.22 14.36
C GLU A 17 30.25 15.27 15.54
N VAL A 18 30.02 13.97 15.34
CA VAL A 18 30.74 12.88 16.00
C VAL A 18 31.04 11.85 14.91
N ASN A 19 32.30 11.77 14.49
CA ASN A 19 32.80 10.81 13.50
C ASN A 19 32.67 9.37 14.03
N ASP A 20 31.55 8.72 13.69
CA ASP A 20 31.40 7.27 13.68
C ASP A 20 31.19 6.83 12.21
N PRO A 21 32.12 6.06 11.61
CA PRO A 21 32.03 5.66 10.20
C PRO A 21 30.87 4.70 9.88
N TYR A 22 30.02 4.35 10.85
CA TYR A 22 28.83 3.50 10.67
C TYR A 22 27.52 4.10 11.24
N GLN A 23 27.40 5.43 11.33
CA GLN A 23 26.12 6.07 11.63
C GLN A 23 25.08 5.87 10.50
N GLY A 24 24.24 4.84 10.68
CA GLY A 24 22.78 4.98 10.63
C GLY A 24 22.08 5.10 9.28
N GLU A 25 22.09 4.05 8.46
CA GLU A 25 21.05 3.91 7.42
C GLU A 25 19.83 3.21 8.04
N ALA A 26 18.85 3.99 8.47
CA ALA A 26 17.53 3.46 8.79
C ALA A 26 16.91 2.91 7.50
N GLU A 27 16.37 1.69 7.57
CA GLU A 27 15.67 1.04 6.47
C GLU A 27 14.59 1.95 5.84
N ALA A 28 14.52 1.96 4.51
CA ALA A 28 13.56 2.76 3.76
C ALA A 28 12.11 2.32 4.08
N ARG A 29 11.25 3.29 4.41
CA ARG A 29 9.87 3.06 4.86
C ARG A 29 8.89 3.93 4.11
N CYS A 30 7.68 3.41 3.96
CA CYS A 30 6.55 4.16 3.39
C CYS A 30 6.15 5.34 4.28
N MET A 31 6.10 6.54 3.71
CA MET A 31 5.79 7.81 4.40
C MET A 31 4.36 7.88 4.96
N ILE A 32 3.45 7.05 4.44
CA ILE A 32 2.04 7.00 4.86
C ILE A 32 1.83 5.98 5.99
N CYS A 33 2.43 4.80 5.87
CA CYS A 33 2.11 3.66 6.74
C CYS A 33 3.25 3.21 7.66
N ASP A 34 4.44 3.78 7.49
CA ASP A 34 5.67 3.50 8.24
C ASP A 34 6.15 2.03 8.21
N VAL A 35 5.62 1.25 7.26
CA VAL A 35 6.07 -0.12 6.97
C VAL A 35 7.26 -0.08 6.00
N SER A 36 8.24 -0.96 6.23
CA SER A 36 9.41 -1.13 5.36
C SER A 36 9.02 -1.57 3.95
N PHE A 37 9.80 -1.13 2.95
CA PHE A 37 9.73 -1.68 1.59
C PHE A 37 10.46 -3.02 1.44
N HIS A 38 11.29 -3.42 2.41
CA HIS A 38 12.02 -4.68 2.43
C HIS A 38 11.27 -5.72 3.26
N ILE A 39 10.11 -6.17 2.79
CA ILE A 39 9.36 -7.25 3.44
C ILE A 39 9.76 -8.61 2.84
N GLY A 40 10.18 -9.53 3.70
CA GLY A 40 10.46 -10.92 3.36
C GLY A 40 9.24 -11.83 3.53
N ARG A 41 9.20 -12.92 2.75
CA ARG A 41 8.26 -14.02 2.91
C ARG A 41 8.95 -15.38 2.79
N HIS A 42 8.76 -16.26 3.76
CA HIS A 42 9.03 -17.68 3.63
C HIS A 42 7.83 -18.38 3.01
N ARG A 43 8.06 -19.24 2.02
CA ARG A 43 6.99 -20.04 1.43
C ARG A 43 6.67 -21.29 2.27
N THR A 44 5.51 -21.89 2.01
CA THR A 44 5.18 -23.24 2.48
C THR A 44 5.76 -24.30 1.55
N ASN A 45 5.79 -25.57 2.02
CA ASN A 45 6.34 -26.67 1.22
C ASN A 45 5.59 -26.91 -0.11
N GLY A 46 4.30 -26.58 -0.16
CA GLY A 46 3.47 -26.74 -1.36
C GLY A 46 3.55 -25.59 -2.36
N GLU A 47 4.21 -24.49 -2.01
CA GLU A 47 4.31 -23.30 -2.87
C GLU A 47 5.55 -23.34 -3.78
N HIS A 48 5.43 -22.75 -4.97
CA HIS A 48 6.52 -22.58 -5.91
C HIS A 48 7.65 -21.70 -5.30
N PRO A 49 8.94 -21.91 -5.64
CA PRO A 49 10.05 -21.11 -5.12
C PRO A 49 9.92 -19.60 -5.29
N SER A 50 9.21 -19.14 -6.34
CA SER A 50 8.93 -17.70 -6.54
C SER A 50 8.02 -17.08 -5.47
N ALA A 51 7.37 -17.89 -4.63
CA ALA A 51 6.55 -17.44 -3.51
C ALA A 51 7.41 -17.11 -2.25
N ALA A 52 8.72 -17.34 -2.31
CA ALA A 52 9.65 -16.92 -1.29
C ALA A 52 10.52 -15.77 -1.79
N TRP A 53 10.73 -14.77 -0.94
CA TRP A 53 11.65 -13.67 -1.18
C TRP A 53 12.22 -13.19 0.15
N ASN A 54 13.50 -12.83 0.16
CA ASN A 54 14.14 -12.32 1.36
C ASN A 54 14.11 -10.79 1.35
N SER A 55 13.94 -10.17 2.52
CA SER A 55 14.04 -8.70 2.67
C SER A 55 15.46 -8.20 2.36
N HIS A 56 16.46 -9.05 2.62
CA HIS A 56 17.87 -8.82 2.35
C HIS A 56 18.43 -10.02 1.59
N THR A 57 18.51 -9.92 0.26
CA THR A 57 19.27 -10.91 -0.51
C THR A 57 20.76 -10.60 -0.40
N ASP A 58 21.50 -11.64 -0.02
CA ASP A 58 22.89 -11.92 -0.37
C ASP A 58 23.98 -10.96 0.18
N ASP A 59 24.63 -11.46 1.24
CA ASP A 59 26.09 -11.56 1.43
C ASP A 59 26.83 -10.74 2.48
N ASP A 60 26.36 -9.59 2.99
CA ASP A 60 27.26 -8.73 3.81
C ASP A 60 26.77 -8.30 5.20
N ILE A 61 25.71 -8.90 5.76
CA ILE A 61 25.30 -8.57 7.13
C ILE A 61 25.40 -9.78 8.06
N GLU A 62 26.63 -10.27 8.27
CA GLU A 62 26.96 -11.26 9.33
C GLU A 62 26.60 -10.77 10.75
N GLU A 63 26.35 -9.47 10.94
CA GLU A 63 26.11 -8.86 12.25
C GLU A 63 24.64 -8.51 12.58
N ALA A 64 23.71 -8.50 11.61
CA ALA A 64 22.31 -8.10 11.89
C ALA A 64 21.37 -9.26 12.14
N TYR A 65 21.65 -10.41 11.53
CA TYR A 65 21.01 -11.66 11.90
C TYR A 65 22.03 -12.41 12.76
N PRO A 66 21.70 -12.77 14.02
CA PRO A 66 22.58 -13.63 14.79
C PRO A 66 22.91 -14.83 13.91
N ARG A 67 24.21 -15.05 13.71
CA ARG A 67 24.78 -16.21 13.02
C ARG A 67 23.86 -17.40 13.16
N ARG A 68 23.46 -17.97 12.01
CA ARG A 68 23.11 -19.38 11.90
C ARG A 68 22.04 -19.83 12.90
N GLN A 69 20.78 -19.67 12.54
CA GLN A 69 19.77 -20.58 13.06
C GLN A 69 19.12 -21.22 11.85
N TYR A 70 19.52 -22.47 11.55
CA TYR A 70 18.53 -23.41 11.05
C TYR A 70 17.30 -23.20 11.93
N CYS A 71 16.14 -22.92 11.34
CA CYS A 71 14.92 -22.85 12.14
C CYS A 71 14.80 -24.19 12.87
N GLU A 72 15.13 -24.22 14.17
CA GLU A 72 15.12 -25.45 14.98
C GLU A 72 13.69 -25.84 15.37
N GLN A 73 12.69 -25.10 14.87
CA GLN A 73 11.30 -25.43 15.11
C GLN A 73 10.94 -26.72 14.37
N PRO A 74 10.10 -27.57 14.97
CA PRO A 74 9.51 -28.70 14.28
C PRO A 74 8.87 -28.26 12.96
N ASP A 75 8.98 -29.10 11.93
CA ASP A 75 8.38 -28.90 10.60
C ASP A 75 9.00 -27.78 9.74
N CYS A 76 10.02 -27.06 10.21
CA CYS A 76 10.87 -26.23 9.37
C CYS A 76 11.79 -27.10 8.51
N THR A 77 11.92 -26.79 7.21
CA THR A 77 12.85 -27.50 6.31
C THR A 77 13.81 -26.51 5.65
N SER A 78 15.06 -26.92 5.48
CA SER A 78 16.05 -26.19 4.69
C SER A 78 16.28 -26.93 3.38
N ILE A 79 15.98 -26.30 2.24
CA ILE A 79 16.17 -26.91 0.92
C ILE A 79 17.24 -26.18 0.11
N PRO A 80 18.04 -26.85 -0.73
CA PRO A 80 18.96 -26.17 -1.61
C PRO A 80 18.23 -25.21 -2.59
N ARG A 81 18.70 -23.97 -2.77
CA ARG A 81 18.24 -23.09 -3.85
C ARG A 81 18.66 -23.69 -5.21
N ALA A 82 17.71 -23.77 -6.15
CA ALA A 82 17.92 -24.29 -7.49
C ALA A 82 19.00 -23.47 -8.24
N GLY A 83 19.95 -24.15 -8.90
CA GLY A 83 21.13 -23.56 -9.54
C GLY A 83 22.47 -23.93 -8.89
N SER A 84 22.43 -24.66 -7.76
CA SER A 84 23.62 -25.20 -7.09
C SER A 84 24.00 -26.58 -7.64
N GLU A 85 24.37 -26.67 -8.91
CA GLU A 85 24.98 -27.92 -9.43
C GLU A 85 26.18 -28.30 -8.56
N HIS A 86 26.21 -29.56 -8.14
CA HIS A 86 27.30 -30.18 -7.41
C HIS A 86 28.58 -30.13 -8.25
N ARG A 87 29.41 -29.10 -8.07
CA ARG A 87 30.85 -29.30 -8.23
C ARG A 87 31.31 -30.11 -7.02
N THR A 88 31.46 -31.42 -7.23
CA THR A 88 32.22 -32.31 -6.37
C THR A 88 33.65 -31.79 -6.23
N CYS A 89 33.88 -30.88 -5.30
CA CYS A 89 35.22 -30.53 -4.83
C CYS A 89 35.59 -31.51 -3.71
N LEU A 90 36.48 -32.44 -4.02
CA LEU A 90 37.15 -33.34 -3.08
C LEU A 90 38.17 -32.57 -2.21
N LEU A 91 37.74 -31.56 -1.47
CA LEU A 91 38.58 -30.84 -0.51
C LEU A 91 37.83 -30.62 0.80
N ALA A 92 38.43 -31.13 1.87
CA ALA A 92 38.20 -31.03 3.32
C ALA A 92 36.91 -30.34 3.87
N PRO A 93 36.30 -30.91 4.94
CA PRO A 93 34.94 -30.60 5.39
C PRO A 93 34.82 -29.36 6.30
N ARG A 94 35.43 -28.21 5.96
CA ARG A 94 35.29 -26.99 6.79
C ARG A 94 34.85 -25.72 6.08
N ASN A 95 34.85 -25.66 4.75
CA ASN A 95 34.45 -24.46 4.00
C ASN A 95 33.59 -24.82 2.76
N LEU A 96 32.44 -25.46 2.97
CA LEU A 96 31.42 -25.59 1.93
C LEU A 96 30.41 -24.45 2.06
N ASP A 97 30.29 -23.65 0.98
CA ASP A 97 29.37 -22.53 0.76
C ASP A 97 28.05 -22.61 1.54
N TYR A 98 27.97 -21.85 2.64
CA TYR A 98 26.83 -21.78 3.55
C TYR A 98 25.62 -20.98 3.00
N ILE A 99 25.66 -20.57 1.73
CA ILE A 99 24.69 -19.64 1.07
C ILE A 99 23.56 -20.41 0.34
N ARG A 100 23.58 -21.74 0.34
CA ARG A 100 22.79 -22.53 -0.62
C ARG A 100 21.41 -23.00 -0.15
N PHE A 101 20.96 -22.69 1.08
CA PHE A 101 19.70 -23.25 1.60
C PHE A 101 18.59 -22.21 1.82
N GLU A 102 17.42 -22.43 1.21
CA GLU A 102 16.16 -21.73 1.45
C GLU A 102 15.46 -22.32 2.68
N HIS A 103 14.99 -21.45 3.57
CA HIS A 103 14.15 -21.84 4.70
C HIS A 103 12.67 -21.90 4.30
N VAL A 104 12.11 -23.11 4.37
CA VAL A 104 10.68 -23.40 4.21
C VAL A 104 10.05 -23.48 5.60
N SER A 105 9.16 -22.54 5.90
CA SER A 105 8.58 -22.41 7.25
C SER A 105 7.48 -23.44 7.49
N GLY A 106 7.61 -24.19 8.59
CA GLY A 106 6.54 -25.02 9.13
C GLY A 106 5.41 -24.18 9.75
N PRO A 107 4.24 -24.78 10.04
CA PRO A 107 3.07 -24.06 10.58
C PRO A 107 3.33 -23.30 11.89
N ASN A 108 4.26 -23.80 12.70
CA ASN A 108 4.61 -23.26 14.02
C ASN A 108 5.94 -22.49 14.03
N CYS A 109 6.51 -22.19 12.86
CA CYS A 109 7.75 -21.43 12.78
C CYS A 109 7.59 -20.08 13.51
N ARG A 110 8.66 -19.64 14.18
CA ARG A 110 8.72 -18.35 14.91
C ARG A 110 9.84 -17.43 14.44
N SER A 111 10.47 -17.76 13.31
CA SER A 111 11.51 -16.93 12.71
C SER A 111 10.97 -15.53 12.38
N THR A 112 11.69 -14.49 12.78
CA THR A 112 11.37 -13.09 12.48
C THR A 112 12.05 -12.57 11.20
N GLY A 113 12.79 -13.44 10.49
CA GLY A 113 13.48 -13.09 9.24
C GLY A 113 12.56 -12.80 8.05
N ALA A 114 11.34 -13.35 8.06
CA ALA A 114 10.35 -13.14 6.99
C ALA A 114 8.95 -13.52 7.49
N TYR A 115 7.88 -12.98 6.87
CA TYR A 115 6.52 -13.43 7.14
C TYR A 115 6.29 -14.85 6.62
N HIS A 116 5.35 -15.56 7.23
CA HIS A 116 5.21 -17.00 7.07
C HIS A 116 4.12 -17.32 6.09
N GLY A 117 4.42 -18.12 5.07
CA GLY A 117 3.49 -18.41 3.99
C GLY A 117 2.22 -19.15 4.43
N SER A 118 2.28 -19.86 5.56
CA SER A 118 1.13 -20.51 6.19
C SER A 118 0.13 -19.54 6.81
N ARG A 119 0.56 -18.30 7.08
CA ARG A 119 -0.25 -17.25 7.71
C ARG A 119 -0.70 -16.18 6.74
N ILE A 120 0.04 -15.99 5.64
CA ILE A 120 -0.29 -15.05 4.59
C ILE A 120 0.19 -15.57 3.23
N SER A 121 -0.69 -15.57 2.23
CA SER A 121 -0.34 -16.02 0.88
C SER A 121 0.55 -14.99 0.16
N ALA A 122 1.30 -15.44 -0.84
CA ALA A 122 2.10 -14.52 -1.65
C ALA A 122 1.22 -13.49 -2.37
N GLU A 123 0.04 -13.92 -2.84
CA GLU A 123 -0.94 -13.04 -3.48
C GLU A 123 -1.50 -12.00 -2.50
N ALA A 124 -1.77 -12.38 -1.25
CA ALA A 124 -2.21 -11.43 -0.23
C ALA A 124 -1.15 -10.39 0.14
N MET A 125 0.14 -10.63 -0.17
CA MET A 125 1.25 -9.70 0.04
C MET A 125 1.66 -8.94 -1.23
N ARG A 126 0.94 -9.12 -2.34
CA ARG A 126 1.25 -8.48 -3.62
C ARG A 126 1.42 -6.96 -3.42
N GLU A 127 2.50 -6.40 -3.97
CA GLU A 127 2.91 -4.99 -3.90
C GLU A 127 3.43 -4.47 -2.55
N CYS A 128 3.57 -5.32 -1.51
CA CYS A 128 4.10 -4.88 -0.22
C CYS A 128 5.56 -4.37 -0.26
N ASN A 129 6.30 -4.69 -1.32
CA ASN A 129 7.67 -4.23 -1.55
C ASN A 129 7.74 -3.17 -2.65
N THR A 130 6.64 -2.86 -3.34
CA THR A 130 6.68 -1.89 -4.43
C THR A 130 6.56 -0.49 -3.84
N TYR A 131 7.46 0.41 -4.24
CA TYR A 131 7.40 1.82 -3.88
C TYR A 131 7.10 2.68 -5.10
N GLN A 132 6.56 3.85 -4.83
CA GLN A 132 6.36 4.93 -5.78
C GLN A 132 6.69 6.24 -5.07
N ASN A 133 7.21 7.20 -5.83
CA ASN A 133 7.55 8.52 -5.32
C ASN A 133 6.57 9.55 -5.89
N LEU A 134 6.17 10.48 -5.04
CA LEU A 134 5.58 11.74 -5.48
C LEU A 134 6.70 12.76 -5.64
N VAL A 135 6.77 13.38 -6.81
CA VAL A 135 7.84 14.30 -7.20
C VAL A 135 7.24 15.57 -7.79
N ALA A 136 7.97 16.69 -7.69
CA ALA A 136 7.51 17.92 -8.29
C ALA A 136 7.50 17.80 -9.83
N ALA A 137 6.40 18.20 -10.46
CA ALA A 137 6.18 18.00 -11.90
C ALA A 137 7.25 18.69 -12.77
N PHE A 138 7.81 19.80 -12.31
CA PHE A 138 8.88 20.51 -13.02
C PHE A 138 10.23 19.75 -13.06
N LEU A 139 10.39 18.69 -12.24
CA LEU A 139 11.55 17.79 -12.25
C LEU A 139 11.34 16.59 -13.19
N CYS A 140 10.17 16.49 -13.83
CA CYS A 140 9.86 15.39 -14.73
C CYS A 140 10.29 15.72 -16.16
N ASP A 141 11.07 14.83 -16.75
CA ASP A 141 11.53 14.96 -18.12
C ASP A 141 10.44 14.50 -19.09
N GLY A 142 9.83 15.49 -19.74
CA GLY A 142 8.75 15.25 -20.70
C GLY A 142 7.41 14.98 -20.03
N GLU A 143 6.34 15.22 -20.79
CA GLU A 143 4.98 15.04 -20.30
C GLU A 143 4.60 13.54 -20.34
N PRO A 144 4.26 12.88 -19.22
CA PRO A 144 3.65 11.57 -19.25
C PRO A 144 2.43 11.56 -20.18
N ARG A 145 2.20 10.42 -20.83
CA ARG A 145 1.07 10.26 -21.75
C ARG A 145 -0.25 10.41 -20.98
N GLU A 146 -1.31 10.81 -21.66
CA GLU A 146 -2.60 11.03 -21.00
C GLU A 146 -3.12 9.80 -20.26
N PHE A 147 -3.01 8.60 -20.85
CA PHE A 147 -3.42 7.34 -20.21
C PHE A 147 -2.52 6.90 -19.03
N GLU A 148 -1.40 7.58 -18.85
CA GLU A 148 -0.43 7.33 -17.81
C GLU A 148 -0.67 8.22 -16.58
N ARG A 149 -1.52 9.23 -16.69
CA ARG A 149 -1.77 10.22 -15.65
C ARG A 149 -2.92 9.86 -14.73
N GLU A 150 -2.79 10.25 -13.48
CA GLU A 150 -3.88 10.35 -12.52
C GLU A 150 -4.52 11.74 -12.59
N ASP A 151 -5.82 11.84 -12.26
CA ASP A 151 -6.59 13.08 -12.40
C ASP A 151 -5.97 14.29 -11.69
N PHE A 152 -5.31 14.07 -10.55
CA PHE A 152 -4.67 15.15 -9.77
C PHE A 152 -3.42 15.72 -10.46
N GLU A 153 -2.76 14.96 -11.34
CA GLU A 153 -1.54 15.39 -12.04
C GLU A 153 -1.84 16.42 -13.15
N ASN A 154 -3.11 16.55 -13.56
CA ASN A 154 -3.50 17.46 -14.64
C ASN A 154 -3.50 18.94 -14.21
N LEU A 155 -3.70 19.21 -12.92
CA LEU A 155 -3.79 20.57 -12.36
C LEU A 155 -2.81 20.80 -11.20
N GLY A 156 -2.09 19.75 -10.78
CA GLY A 156 -1.20 19.78 -9.62
C GLY A 156 0.25 20.12 -9.97
N MET A 157 1.00 20.51 -8.94
CA MET A 157 2.45 20.74 -9.02
C MET A 157 3.28 19.46 -8.85
N TYR A 158 2.62 18.32 -8.69
CA TYR A 158 3.24 17.04 -8.37
C TYR A 158 2.77 15.95 -9.32
N ALA A 159 3.69 15.04 -9.62
CA ALA A 159 3.48 13.87 -10.44
C ALA A 159 4.01 12.61 -9.73
N LEU A 160 3.50 11.46 -10.13
CA LEU A 160 3.99 10.16 -9.72
C LEU A 160 5.13 9.73 -10.63
N ASN A 161 6.22 9.28 -10.02
CA ASN A 161 7.21 8.52 -10.76
C ASN A 161 6.67 7.10 -11.08
N GLY A 162 7.42 6.33 -11.87
CA GLY A 162 7.16 4.91 -12.07
C GLY A 162 7.26 4.09 -10.78
N LEU A 163 6.95 2.80 -10.91
CA LEU A 163 7.05 1.84 -9.81
C LEU A 163 8.48 1.35 -9.65
N GLY A 164 8.98 1.33 -8.41
CA GLY A 164 10.26 0.75 -8.04
C GLY A 164 10.09 -0.45 -7.11
N ASP A 165 11.10 -1.31 -7.09
CA ASP A 165 11.30 -2.30 -6.04
C ASP A 165 12.54 -1.89 -5.23
N PRO A 166 12.60 -2.15 -3.92
CA PRO A 166 13.74 -1.81 -3.08
C PRO A 166 15.04 -2.33 -3.69
N ALA A 167 16.11 -1.54 -3.54
CA ALA A 167 17.45 -1.93 -3.94
C ALA A 167 17.80 -3.29 -3.35
N LYS A 168 18.37 -4.17 -4.18
CA LYS A 168 18.96 -5.42 -3.70
C LYS A 168 20.38 -5.13 -3.25
N TYR A 169 20.75 -5.67 -2.10
CA TYR A 169 22.15 -5.76 -1.73
C TYR A 169 22.80 -6.83 -2.62
N SER A 170 23.97 -6.52 -3.17
CA SER A 170 24.78 -7.46 -3.94
C SER A 170 26.24 -7.37 -3.47
N GLN A 171 27.03 -8.43 -3.65
CA GLN A 171 28.47 -8.44 -3.36
C GLN A 171 29.27 -7.33 -4.06
N ARG A 172 28.70 -6.64 -5.06
CA ARG A 172 29.34 -5.55 -5.80
C ARG A 172 28.87 -4.15 -5.36
N GLY A 173 28.10 -4.06 -4.28
CA GLY A 173 27.47 -2.84 -3.78
C GLY A 173 25.94 -2.85 -3.98
N ARG A 174 25.30 -1.72 -3.68
CA ARG A 174 23.86 -1.53 -3.92
C ARG A 174 23.57 -1.55 -5.42
N ASP A 175 22.67 -2.44 -5.84
CA ASP A 175 22.04 -2.31 -7.16
C ASP A 175 21.11 -1.10 -7.10
N LYS A 176 21.39 -0.08 -7.93
CA LYS A 176 20.57 1.13 -8.01
C LYS A 176 19.10 0.77 -8.22
N ALA A 177 18.25 1.22 -7.30
CA ALA A 177 16.80 1.11 -7.48
C ALA A 177 16.37 2.10 -8.57
N TYR A 178 15.76 1.58 -9.63
CA TYR A 178 15.20 2.36 -10.72
C TYR A 178 13.68 2.18 -10.74
N ALA A 179 12.97 3.30 -10.67
CA ALA A 179 11.55 3.36 -10.97
C ALA A 179 11.32 3.10 -12.46
N PHE A 180 10.24 2.41 -12.79
CA PHE A 180 9.85 2.12 -14.16
C PHE A 180 8.35 2.37 -14.38
N PRO A 181 7.93 2.99 -15.50
CA PRO A 181 8.76 3.75 -16.42
C PRO A 181 9.43 4.93 -15.69
N ASN A 182 10.63 5.32 -16.12
CA ASN A 182 11.25 6.53 -15.57
C ASN A 182 10.48 7.73 -16.10
N ARG A 183 9.65 8.36 -15.26
CA ARG A 183 8.86 9.53 -15.63
C ARG A 183 9.52 10.82 -15.23
N CYS A 184 10.37 10.76 -14.22
CA CYS A 184 11.04 11.91 -13.66
C CYS A 184 12.43 11.48 -13.24
N ASP A 185 13.43 12.32 -13.48
CA ASP A 185 14.80 12.11 -13.02
C ASP A 185 14.82 12.23 -11.49
N SER A 186 14.33 11.19 -10.80
CA SER A 186 14.53 11.04 -9.37
C SER A 186 16.00 10.77 -9.13
N PRO A 187 16.62 11.38 -8.09
CA PRO A 187 17.90 10.88 -7.61
C PRO A 187 17.73 9.38 -7.34
N SER A 188 18.67 8.60 -7.88
CA SER A 188 18.72 7.14 -7.75
C SER A 188 18.38 6.72 -6.33
N GLY A 189 17.60 5.64 -6.15
CA GLY A 189 17.12 5.19 -4.83
C GLY A 189 18.18 4.83 -3.78
N ASP A 190 19.46 5.05 -4.08
CA ASP A 190 20.55 5.09 -3.10
C ASP A 190 20.52 6.37 -2.24
N ASP A 191 19.90 7.45 -2.74
CA ASP A 191 19.75 8.76 -2.11
C ASP A 191 18.26 9.07 -1.90
N LEU A 192 17.51 8.20 -1.22
CA LEU A 192 16.24 8.59 -0.59
C LEU A 192 16.56 9.61 0.52
N LYS A 193 16.93 10.83 0.12
CA LYS A 193 17.17 11.92 1.06
C LYS A 193 15.85 12.24 1.75
N ALA A 194 15.96 12.68 2.99
CA ALA A 194 14.85 13.35 3.67
C ALA A 194 14.33 14.47 2.74
N GLY A 195 13.17 14.24 2.12
CA GLY A 195 12.62 15.10 1.06
C GLY A 195 11.88 14.33 -0.04
N ASP A 196 12.31 13.11 -0.39
CA ASP A 196 11.61 12.29 -1.38
C ASP A 196 10.45 11.52 -0.74
N MET A 197 9.23 11.75 -1.25
CA MET A 197 8.03 11.17 -0.67
C MET A 197 7.73 9.77 -1.23
N SER A 198 8.39 8.76 -0.67
CA SER A 198 8.16 7.35 -1.02
C SER A 198 6.98 6.73 -0.28
N PHE A 199 6.14 5.99 -0.99
CA PHE A 199 5.04 5.23 -0.42
C PHE A 199 4.74 3.96 -1.20
N HIS A 200 4.01 3.02 -0.58
CA HIS A 200 3.39 1.94 -1.33
C HIS A 200 2.27 2.50 -2.21
N PRO A 201 2.17 2.11 -3.49
CA PRO A 201 1.05 2.52 -4.35
C PRO A 201 -0.31 2.26 -3.71
N THR A 202 -0.45 1.12 -3.03
CA THR A 202 -1.68 0.77 -2.31
C THR A 202 -1.98 1.73 -1.15
N CYS A 203 -0.96 2.24 -0.45
CA CYS A 203 -1.16 3.24 0.60
C CYS A 203 -1.61 4.58 0.04
N PHE A 204 -1.06 4.98 -1.12
CA PHE A 204 -1.48 6.21 -1.80
C PHE A 204 -2.91 6.10 -2.33
N GLU A 205 -3.33 4.94 -2.83
CA GLU A 205 -4.73 4.70 -3.18
C GLU A 205 -5.66 4.87 -1.97
N ILE A 206 -5.30 4.35 -0.78
CA ILE A 206 -6.08 4.60 0.44
C ILE A 206 -6.08 6.09 0.81
N PHE A 207 -4.96 6.79 0.65
CA PHE A 207 -4.90 8.24 0.86
C PHE A 207 -5.85 8.99 -0.09
N LYS A 208 -5.88 8.65 -1.39
CA LYS A 208 -6.84 9.25 -2.34
C LYS A 208 -8.27 9.09 -1.86
N ARG A 209 -8.65 7.89 -1.39
CA ARG A 209 -10.00 7.63 -0.84
C ARG A 209 -10.28 8.45 0.42
N ALA A 210 -9.34 8.49 1.35
CA ALA A 210 -9.45 9.26 2.58
C ALA A 210 -9.58 10.77 2.32
N SER A 211 -8.81 11.27 1.34
CA SER A 211 -8.78 12.67 0.94
C SER A 211 -10.07 13.09 0.24
N ILE A 212 -10.56 12.28 -0.71
CA ILE A 212 -11.86 12.51 -1.35
C ILE A 212 -13.00 12.48 -0.31
N TYR A 213 -12.94 11.55 0.65
CA TYR A 213 -13.94 11.47 1.71
C TYR A 213 -13.97 12.73 2.60
N ARG A 214 -12.81 13.33 2.87
CA ARG A 214 -12.67 14.51 3.75
C ARG A 214 -12.87 15.85 3.02
N TYR A 215 -12.27 16.01 1.85
CA TYR A 215 -12.18 17.28 1.12
C TYR A 215 -12.96 17.30 -0.20
N GLY A 216 -13.42 16.16 -0.69
CA GLY A 216 -14.07 16.03 -2.00
C GLY A 216 -13.11 15.93 -3.20
N PHE A 217 -11.79 16.03 -2.97
CA PHE A 217 -10.74 15.90 -3.99
C PHE A 217 -9.49 15.24 -3.40
N VAL A 218 -8.51 14.89 -4.25
CA VAL A 218 -7.22 14.35 -3.80
C VAL A 218 -6.28 15.49 -3.41
N HIS A 219 -6.11 15.73 -2.12
CA HIS A 219 -5.29 16.81 -1.57
C HIS A 219 -3.81 16.41 -1.47
N VAL A 220 -3.13 16.35 -2.62
CA VAL A 220 -1.72 15.94 -2.70
C VAL A 220 -0.78 16.85 -1.90
N ASP A 221 -1.05 18.15 -1.82
CA ASP A 221 -0.22 19.06 -1.03
C ASP A 221 -0.23 18.72 0.47
N ALA A 222 -1.26 18.02 0.97
CA ALA A 222 -1.25 17.56 2.35
C ALA A 222 -0.16 16.52 2.59
N LEU A 223 0.09 15.65 1.62
CA LEU A 223 1.15 14.66 1.70
C LEU A 223 2.54 15.31 1.62
N THR A 224 2.72 16.31 0.77
CA THR A 224 4.02 17.01 0.65
C THR A 224 4.32 17.82 1.89
N ASN A 225 3.35 18.56 2.43
CA ASN A 225 3.50 19.26 3.69
C ASN A 225 3.77 18.30 4.86
N TRP A 226 3.18 17.10 4.84
CA TRP A 226 3.51 16.06 5.81
C TRP A 226 4.97 15.62 5.72
N ALA A 227 5.53 15.49 4.52
CA ALA A 227 6.92 15.16 4.32
C ALA A 227 7.86 16.19 4.97
N ASP A 228 7.48 17.47 4.95
CA ASP A 228 8.24 18.56 5.55
C ASP A 228 8.20 18.54 7.09
N VAL A 229 7.03 18.23 7.69
CA VAL A 229 6.83 18.39 9.14
C VAL A 229 7.04 17.12 9.96
N ARG A 230 7.02 15.93 9.34
CA ARG A 230 7.10 14.63 10.05
C ARG A 230 8.37 14.42 10.88
N GLY A 231 9.44 15.17 10.57
CA GLY A 231 10.69 15.12 11.32
C GLY A 231 10.57 15.80 12.69
N GLU A 232 9.56 16.65 12.88
CA GLU A 232 9.37 17.38 14.11
C GLU A 232 8.71 16.50 15.20
N PRO A 233 9.28 16.43 16.42
CA PRO A 233 8.75 15.57 17.49
C PRO A 233 7.28 15.80 17.85
N LYS A 234 6.75 17.01 17.63
CA LYS A 234 5.34 17.36 17.88
C LYS A 234 4.37 16.84 16.81
N PHE A 235 4.87 16.44 15.65
CA PHE A 235 4.08 16.00 14.50
C PHE A 235 4.38 14.55 14.16
N GLN A 236 4.02 13.66 15.10
CA GLN A 236 4.16 12.22 14.94
C GLN A 236 2.81 11.54 14.80
N LEU A 237 2.72 10.56 13.91
CA LEU A 237 1.55 9.70 13.80
C LEU A 237 1.43 8.80 15.04
N PRO A 238 0.20 8.50 15.50
CA PRO A 238 -0.05 7.46 16.50
C PRO A 238 0.61 6.14 16.08
N GLU A 239 1.52 5.66 16.92
CA GLU A 239 2.31 4.48 16.57
C GLU A 239 1.50 3.19 16.79
N HIS A 240 1.22 2.45 15.71
CA HIS A 240 0.59 1.15 15.83
C HIS A 240 1.57 0.15 16.48
N ALA A 241 1.14 -0.57 17.52
CA ALA A 241 2.00 -1.46 18.31
C ALA A 241 2.77 -2.50 17.46
N ALA A 242 2.14 -3.04 16.42
CA ALA A 242 2.79 -3.96 15.48
C ALA A 242 3.94 -3.30 14.69
N VAL A 243 3.75 -2.06 14.21
CA VAL A 243 4.79 -1.30 13.50
C VAL A 243 5.95 -0.99 14.44
N LYS A 244 5.65 -0.54 15.67
CA LYS A 244 6.67 -0.28 16.71
C LYS A 244 7.58 -1.47 16.95
N ARG A 245 7.01 -2.67 17.09
CA ARG A 245 7.77 -3.90 17.37
C ARG A 245 8.56 -4.39 16.16
N ALA A 246 8.06 -4.15 14.95
CA ALA A 246 8.74 -4.53 13.71
C ALA A 246 9.91 -3.57 13.38
N ARG A 247 9.76 -2.29 13.70
CA ARG A 247 10.72 -1.22 13.42
C ARG A 247 11.94 -1.30 14.33
N GLN A 248 12.97 -2.04 13.89
CA GLN A 248 14.30 -2.09 14.50
C GLN A 248 15.33 -1.57 13.49
N ARG A 249 16.61 -1.98 13.60
CA ARG A 249 17.61 -1.70 12.55
C ARG A 249 17.20 -2.30 11.20
N LEU A 250 16.58 -3.49 11.24
CA LEU A 250 15.94 -4.17 10.12
C LEU A 250 14.50 -4.50 10.51
N TRP A 251 13.63 -4.64 9.52
CA TRP A 251 12.24 -5.00 9.73
C TRP A 251 12.10 -6.43 10.28
N LEU A 252 11.50 -6.54 11.46
CA LEU A 252 11.22 -7.84 12.09
C LEU A 252 9.80 -8.33 11.76
N HIS A 253 9.74 -9.55 11.23
CA HIS A 253 8.50 -10.18 10.75
C HIS A 253 7.85 -11.01 11.85
N HIS A 254 7.23 -10.35 12.82
CA HIS A 254 6.59 -11.01 13.96
C HIS A 254 5.34 -11.78 13.54
N ALA A 255 5.18 -12.99 14.10
CA ALA A 255 4.01 -13.83 13.90
C ALA A 255 2.74 -13.14 14.44
N GLY A 256 1.69 -13.05 13.62
CA GLY A 256 0.44 -12.34 13.92
C GLY A 256 0.38 -10.90 13.40
N ASP A 257 1.53 -10.34 12.99
CA ASP A 257 1.65 -9.00 12.43
C ASP A 257 1.69 -9.02 10.88
N GLU A 258 1.37 -10.15 10.24
CA GLU A 258 1.39 -10.32 8.77
C GLU A 258 0.47 -9.34 8.05
N PHE A 259 -0.59 -8.88 8.73
CA PHE A 259 -1.50 -7.88 8.18
C PHE A 259 -0.80 -6.56 7.81
N LEU A 260 0.38 -6.25 8.36
CA LEU A 260 1.15 -5.05 7.97
C LEU A 260 1.57 -5.08 6.50
N ALA A 261 1.85 -6.28 5.97
CA ALA A 261 2.24 -6.50 4.59
C ALA A 261 1.10 -6.96 3.68
N ALA A 262 -0.12 -7.11 4.21
CA ALA A 262 -1.26 -7.53 3.41
C ALA A 262 -1.73 -6.40 2.50
N ASN A 263 -2.00 -6.70 1.24
CA ASN A 263 -2.50 -5.75 0.26
C ASN A 263 -3.86 -5.18 0.73
N PRO A 264 -3.97 -3.86 0.94
CA PRO A 264 -5.20 -3.25 1.44
C PRO A 264 -6.24 -3.06 0.34
N CYS A 265 -5.89 -3.07 -0.94
CA CYS A 265 -6.82 -2.86 -2.05
C CYS A 265 -7.48 -4.18 -2.49
N PHE A 266 -6.70 -5.24 -2.63
CA PHE A 266 -7.16 -6.57 -3.04
C PHE A 266 -7.21 -7.50 -1.83
N VAL A 267 -8.38 -7.58 -1.19
CA VAL A 267 -8.55 -8.34 0.07
C VAL A 267 -9.19 -9.70 -0.22
N PRO A 268 -8.44 -10.82 -0.10
CA PRO A 268 -9.00 -12.16 -0.26
C PRO A 268 -10.16 -12.39 0.73
N GLY A 269 -11.24 -13.02 0.27
CA GLY A 269 -12.42 -13.35 1.08
C GLY A 269 -13.40 -12.20 1.34
N LEU A 270 -13.05 -10.96 1.00
CA LEU A 270 -13.95 -9.81 1.14
C LEU A 270 -15.12 -9.89 0.15
N GLN A 271 -14.86 -10.31 -1.08
CA GLN A 271 -15.87 -10.45 -2.12
C GLN A 271 -16.94 -11.49 -1.73
N ASP A 272 -16.55 -12.59 -1.09
CA ASP A 272 -17.48 -13.61 -0.57
C ASP A 272 -18.45 -13.02 0.46
N ILE A 273 -17.98 -12.07 1.29
CA ILE A 273 -18.85 -11.37 2.24
C ILE A 273 -19.86 -10.53 1.47
N PHE A 274 -19.41 -9.73 0.49
CA PHE A 274 -20.31 -8.91 -0.31
C PHE A 274 -21.36 -9.73 -1.04
N ASP A 275 -20.99 -10.85 -1.63
CA ASP A 275 -21.93 -11.72 -2.34
C ASP A 275 -22.93 -12.37 -1.38
N SER A 276 -22.52 -12.67 -0.14
CA SER A 276 -23.42 -13.25 0.88
C SER A 276 -24.47 -12.28 1.43
N VAL A 277 -24.30 -10.96 1.25
CA VAL A 277 -25.20 -9.92 1.80
C VAL A 277 -26.06 -9.22 0.76
N GLN A 278 -25.82 -9.48 -0.53
CA GLN A 278 -26.60 -8.93 -1.63
C GLN A 278 -27.87 -9.75 -1.89
N ASN A 279 -28.96 -9.07 -2.30
CA ASN A 279 -30.24 -9.67 -2.73
C ASN A 279 -31.05 -10.38 -1.63
N ILE A 280 -30.90 -9.97 -0.37
CA ILE A 280 -31.61 -10.58 0.78
C ILE A 280 -32.59 -9.59 1.45
N CYS A 281 -32.64 -8.33 1.02
CA CYS A 281 -33.51 -7.34 1.63
C CYS A 281 -34.98 -7.61 1.25
N SER A 282 -35.75 -8.19 2.17
CA SER A 282 -37.21 -8.13 2.13
C SER A 282 -37.62 -6.68 2.38
N SER A 283 -38.57 -6.20 1.58
CA SER A 283 -39.06 -4.81 1.47
C SER A 283 -39.57 -4.15 2.77
N ASP A 284 -39.41 -4.76 3.94
CA ASP A 284 -40.06 -4.31 5.16
C ASP A 284 -39.09 -3.53 6.05
N ASP A 285 -38.64 -2.37 5.53
CA ASP A 285 -37.95 -1.34 6.32
C ASP A 285 -38.90 -0.59 7.28
N ILE A 286 -40.14 -1.04 7.39
CA ILE A 286 -41.15 -0.49 8.29
C ILE A 286 -41.61 -1.62 9.19
N SER A 287 -40.90 -1.83 10.30
CA SER A 287 -41.54 -2.48 11.45
C SER A 287 -42.71 -1.58 11.83
N SER A 288 -43.90 -1.97 11.37
CA SER A 288 -45.17 -1.51 11.87
C SER A 288 -45.20 -1.96 13.32
N ASP A 289 -44.57 -1.19 14.20
CA ASP A 289 -44.60 -1.49 15.62
C ASP A 289 -46.07 -1.35 16.00
N VAL A 290 -46.70 -2.50 16.24
CA VAL A 290 -48.03 -2.57 16.84
C VAL A 290 -47.88 -1.80 18.14
N THR A 291 -48.39 -0.57 18.13
CA THR A 291 -48.43 0.30 19.30
C THR A 291 -49.14 -0.50 20.38
N SER A 292 -48.38 -1.08 21.30
CA SER A 292 -48.97 -1.69 22.47
C SER A 292 -49.57 -0.51 23.25
N PRO A 293 -50.92 -0.44 23.37
CA PRO A 293 -51.59 0.78 23.82
C PRO A 293 -51.24 1.18 25.27
N ASN A 294 -50.48 0.33 25.99
CA ASN A 294 -50.07 0.51 27.37
C ASN A 294 -48.53 0.55 27.57
N SER A 295 -47.77 0.99 26.56
CA SER A 295 -46.32 1.15 26.74
C SER A 295 -46.01 2.33 27.67
N THR A 296 -45.32 2.07 28.80
CA THR A 296 -44.77 3.11 29.68
C THR A 296 -43.52 3.77 29.10
N ASP A 297 -43.04 3.29 27.95
CA ASP A 297 -41.85 3.80 27.27
C ASP A 297 -42.16 5.15 26.60
N ILE A 298 -41.50 6.22 27.04
CA ILE A 298 -41.69 7.57 26.50
C ILE A 298 -41.35 7.65 25.00
N PHE A 299 -40.41 6.84 24.51
CA PHE A 299 -40.00 6.85 23.11
C PHE A 299 -41.07 6.27 22.19
N SER A 300 -41.96 5.42 22.71
CA SER A 300 -43.04 4.83 21.91
C SER A 300 -44.02 5.88 21.38
N LYS A 301 -44.12 7.04 22.04
CA LYS A 301 -44.98 8.17 21.67
C LYS A 301 -44.39 9.05 20.56
N LEU A 302 -43.11 8.88 20.23
CA LEU A 302 -42.45 9.68 19.19
C LEU A 302 -42.80 9.15 17.79
N PRO A 303 -42.90 10.05 16.78
CA PRO A 303 -42.94 9.63 15.38
C PRO A 303 -41.69 8.84 14.97
N GLN A 304 -41.82 8.02 13.92
CA GLN A 304 -40.73 7.15 13.47
C GLN A 304 -39.51 7.95 13.00
N GLU A 305 -39.73 9.11 12.39
CA GLU A 305 -38.69 10.02 11.91
C GLU A 305 -37.84 10.54 13.06
N ILE A 306 -38.47 10.92 14.18
CA ILE A 306 -37.77 11.39 15.37
C ILE A 306 -36.99 10.26 16.04
N LYS A 307 -37.55 9.04 16.08
CA LYS A 307 -36.83 7.86 16.57
C LYS A 307 -35.57 7.59 15.74
N LEU A 308 -35.68 7.72 14.41
CA LEU A 308 -34.54 7.53 13.52
C LEU A 308 -33.50 8.62 13.69
N GLU A 309 -33.91 9.89 13.82
CA GLU A 309 -32.98 10.99 14.06
C GLU A 309 -32.18 10.76 15.36
N ILE A 310 -32.86 10.36 16.45
CA ILE A 310 -32.18 9.99 17.70
C ILE A 310 -31.13 8.90 17.44
N LEU A 311 -31.50 7.82 16.72
CA LEU A 311 -30.58 6.72 16.42
C LEU A 311 -29.39 7.17 15.57
N LEU A 312 -29.56 8.10 14.63
CA LEU A 312 -28.50 8.60 13.76
C LEU A 312 -27.46 9.43 14.52
N GLN A 313 -27.82 10.02 15.66
CA GLN A 313 -26.90 10.77 16.51
C GLN A 313 -26.06 9.89 17.44
N LEU A 314 -26.43 8.61 17.61
CA LEU A 314 -25.79 7.69 18.55
C LEU A 314 -24.77 6.78 17.85
N ASP A 315 -23.73 6.38 18.56
CA ASP A 315 -22.82 5.33 18.12
C ASP A 315 -23.40 3.92 18.30
N SER A 316 -22.76 2.92 17.70
CA SER A 316 -23.22 1.53 17.81
C SER A 316 -23.30 1.02 19.25
N TRP A 317 -22.48 1.55 20.17
CA TRP A 317 -22.46 1.14 21.57
C TRP A 317 -23.64 1.75 22.34
N ASP A 318 -23.90 3.04 22.16
CA ASP A 318 -25.05 3.74 22.72
C ASP A 318 -26.37 3.17 22.18
N ILE A 319 -26.43 2.83 20.89
CA ILE A 319 -27.59 2.13 20.31
C ILE A 319 -27.80 0.78 21.00
N ALA A 320 -26.75 0.01 21.26
CA ALA A 320 -26.88 -1.26 21.96
C ALA A 320 -27.44 -1.07 23.38
N ASN A 321 -26.96 -0.07 24.12
CA ASN A 321 -27.48 0.26 25.46
C ASN A 321 -28.91 0.78 25.43
N LEU A 322 -29.26 1.59 24.43
CA LEU A 322 -30.62 2.10 24.23
C LEU A 322 -31.60 0.96 23.99
N ARG A 323 -31.21 -0.08 23.22
CA ARG A 323 -32.02 -1.29 22.98
C ARG A 323 -32.30 -2.10 24.24
N LEU A 324 -31.38 -2.09 25.20
CA LEU A 324 -31.56 -2.74 26.50
C LEU A 324 -32.52 -1.92 27.39
N SER A 325 -32.52 -0.60 27.22
CA SER A 325 -33.25 0.35 28.07
C SER A 325 -34.66 0.64 27.58
N SER A 326 -34.91 0.55 26.27
CA SER A 326 -36.19 0.87 25.63
C SER A 326 -36.56 -0.18 24.58
N ARG A 327 -37.79 -0.72 24.69
CA ARG A 327 -38.28 -1.75 23.76
C ARG A 327 -38.54 -1.18 22.36
N THR A 328 -38.85 0.12 22.30
CA THR A 328 -39.10 0.89 21.07
C THR A 328 -37.96 0.77 20.05
N PHE A 329 -36.71 0.58 20.50
CA PHE A 329 -35.54 0.53 19.63
C PHE A 329 -35.06 -0.90 19.31
N ARG A 330 -35.78 -1.95 19.70
CA ARG A 330 -35.32 -3.34 19.48
C ARG A 330 -35.18 -3.70 18.01
N HIS A 331 -36.10 -3.22 17.18
CA HIS A 331 -36.11 -3.39 15.73
C HIS A 331 -35.48 -2.17 15.08
N LEU A 332 -34.35 -2.36 14.40
CA LEU A 332 -33.59 -1.30 13.76
C LEU A 332 -33.64 -1.46 12.24
N PRO A 333 -33.90 -0.38 11.47
CA PRO A 333 -34.01 -0.46 10.02
C PRO A 333 -32.65 -0.58 9.33
N GLN A 334 -32.64 -1.06 8.08
CA GLN A 334 -31.40 -1.20 7.29
C GLN A 334 -30.75 0.15 7.00
N SER A 335 -31.56 1.20 6.83
CA SER A 335 -31.10 2.57 6.63
C SER A 335 -30.17 3.05 7.76
N LEU A 336 -30.46 2.71 9.02
CA LEU A 336 -29.60 3.04 10.15
C LEU A 336 -28.24 2.33 10.00
N PHE A 337 -28.22 1.03 9.74
CA PHE A 337 -26.97 0.28 9.61
C PHE A 337 -26.13 0.73 8.42
N TYR A 338 -26.74 1.18 7.33
CA TYR A 338 -26.05 1.86 6.24
C TYR A 338 -25.33 3.13 6.74
N HIS A 339 -26.05 4.03 7.41
CA HIS A 339 -25.48 5.27 7.94
C HIS A 339 -24.34 4.99 8.95
N LEU A 340 -24.54 4.03 9.86
CA LEU A 340 -23.49 3.61 10.80
C LEU A 340 -22.28 3.02 10.07
N THR A 341 -22.48 2.27 8.98
CA THR A 341 -21.38 1.72 8.17
C THR A 341 -20.54 2.84 7.56
N LEU A 342 -21.17 3.85 6.97
CA LEU A 342 -20.45 4.99 6.40
C LEU A 342 -19.68 5.78 7.46
N ARG A 343 -20.30 6.00 8.62
CA ARG A 343 -19.71 6.79 9.70
C ARG A 343 -18.57 6.07 10.41
N GLU A 344 -18.72 4.78 10.70
CA GLU A 344 -17.80 4.03 11.56
C GLU A 344 -16.79 3.17 10.78
N LEU A 345 -17.11 2.83 9.53
CA LEU A 345 -16.28 2.03 8.62
C LEU A 345 -16.00 2.79 7.31
N PRO A 346 -15.59 4.07 7.32
CA PRO A 346 -15.42 4.85 6.09
C PRO A 346 -14.30 4.28 5.18
N TRP A 347 -13.39 3.48 5.73
CA TRP A 347 -12.38 2.72 4.99
C TRP A 347 -12.95 1.57 4.15
N LEU A 348 -14.22 1.18 4.34
CA LEU A 348 -14.95 0.26 3.47
C LEU A 348 -15.56 1.04 2.29
N TYR A 349 -14.71 1.50 1.38
CA TYR A 349 -15.12 2.40 0.30
C TYR A 349 -16.08 1.77 -0.71
N GLU A 350 -16.19 0.43 -0.74
CA GLU A 350 -17.22 -0.29 -1.50
C GLU A 350 -18.65 0.10 -1.06
N ALA A 351 -18.81 0.67 0.14
CA ALA A 351 -20.11 1.14 0.64
C ALA A 351 -20.54 2.52 0.10
N TRP A 352 -19.62 3.34 -0.44
CA TRP A 352 -19.92 4.74 -0.77
C TRP A 352 -19.28 5.29 -2.05
N THR A 353 -18.39 4.55 -2.73
CA THR A 353 -17.82 5.00 -4.00
C THR A 353 -17.63 3.88 -5.00
N SER A 354 -17.93 4.19 -6.26
CA SER A 354 -17.65 3.35 -7.42
C SER A 354 -16.36 3.74 -8.14
N ALA A 355 -15.61 4.72 -7.62
CA ALA A 355 -14.39 5.18 -8.28
C ALA A 355 -13.40 4.00 -8.43
N PRO A 356 -12.82 3.79 -9.60
CA PRO A 356 -11.95 2.64 -9.85
C PRO A 356 -10.61 2.80 -9.12
N LEU A 357 -9.96 1.69 -8.81
CA LEU A 357 -8.61 1.67 -8.27
C LEU A 357 -7.61 2.09 -9.37
N SER A 358 -6.58 2.85 -8.99
CA SER A 358 -5.49 3.23 -9.88
C SER A 358 -4.86 2.03 -10.57
N PHE A 359 -4.36 2.23 -11.79
CA PHE A 359 -3.51 1.25 -12.46
C PHE A 359 -2.28 0.88 -11.61
N PHE A 360 -1.71 1.82 -10.85
CA PHE A 360 -0.50 1.59 -10.06
C PHE A 360 -0.64 0.58 -8.92
N VAL A 361 -1.88 0.23 -8.53
CA VAL A 361 -2.13 -0.83 -7.55
C VAL A 361 -2.49 -2.17 -8.19
N THR A 362 -2.48 -2.26 -9.52
CA THR A 362 -2.84 -3.49 -10.25
C THR A 362 -1.62 -4.22 -10.79
N THR A 363 -0.43 -3.64 -10.61
CA THR A 363 0.80 -4.13 -11.22
C THR A 363 2.00 -3.85 -10.34
N THR A 364 3.02 -4.68 -10.50
CA THR A 364 4.30 -4.55 -9.80
C THR A 364 5.35 -3.86 -10.68
N ALA A 365 6.40 -3.30 -10.06
CA ALA A 365 7.53 -2.74 -10.79
C ALA A 365 8.21 -3.79 -11.70
N ALA A 366 8.28 -5.06 -11.27
CA ALA A 366 8.82 -6.14 -12.08
C ALA A 366 8.01 -6.40 -13.36
N GLU A 367 6.68 -6.36 -13.28
CA GLU A 367 5.79 -6.54 -14.43
C GLU A 367 5.87 -5.37 -15.40
N GLN A 368 5.84 -4.13 -14.90
CA GLN A 368 5.99 -2.95 -15.76
C GLN A 368 7.34 -2.96 -16.48
N ARG A 369 8.43 -3.31 -15.77
CA ARG A 369 9.76 -3.48 -16.39
C ARG A 369 9.75 -4.56 -17.47
N ARG A 370 9.08 -5.69 -17.25
CA ARG A 370 8.98 -6.77 -18.25
C ARG A 370 8.25 -6.30 -19.51
N LEU A 371 7.22 -5.46 -19.36
CA LEU A 371 6.43 -4.94 -20.48
C LEU A 371 7.13 -3.81 -21.23
N GLY A 372 7.80 -2.89 -20.53
CA GLY A 372 8.35 -1.69 -21.15
C GLY A 372 9.81 -1.79 -21.62
N LYS A 373 10.64 -2.67 -21.04
CA LYS A 373 12.04 -2.85 -21.48
C LYS A 373 12.21 -3.11 -23.00
N PRO A 374 11.36 -3.94 -23.64
CA PRO A 374 11.43 -4.12 -25.08
C PRO A 374 11.18 -2.81 -25.84
N LEU A 375 10.20 -2.01 -25.42
CA LEU A 375 9.87 -0.74 -26.07
C LEU A 375 11.02 0.27 -25.95
N ASP A 376 11.61 0.40 -24.76
CA ASP A 376 12.75 1.30 -24.55
C ASP A 376 13.96 0.90 -25.40
N LYS A 377 14.21 -0.41 -25.53
CA LYS A 377 15.27 -0.94 -26.39
C LYS A 377 15.04 -0.55 -27.86
N VAL A 378 13.82 -0.73 -28.37
CA VAL A 378 13.46 -0.36 -29.76
C VAL A 378 13.59 1.14 -29.97
N ARG A 379 13.12 1.96 -29.02
CA ARG A 379 13.26 3.43 -29.07
C ARG A 379 14.71 3.89 -29.07
N PHE A 380 15.53 3.29 -28.21
CA PHE A 380 16.96 3.58 -28.18
C PHE A 380 17.63 3.26 -29.52
N GLN A 381 17.30 2.11 -30.11
CA GLN A 381 17.78 1.73 -31.44
C GLN A 381 17.33 2.71 -32.52
N LEU A 382 16.03 3.07 -32.54
CA LEU A 382 15.48 4.07 -33.48
C LEU A 382 16.18 5.42 -33.36
N ALA A 383 16.36 5.93 -32.15
CA ALA A 383 17.04 7.20 -31.91
C ALA A 383 18.48 7.16 -32.40
N GLY A 384 19.21 6.07 -32.13
CA GLY A 384 20.56 5.86 -32.63
C GLY A 384 20.64 5.84 -34.16
N ARG A 385 19.74 5.09 -34.82
CA ARG A 385 19.67 4.98 -36.28
C ARG A 385 19.31 6.30 -36.96
N ARG A 386 18.36 7.05 -36.40
CA ARG A 386 17.96 8.38 -36.94
C ARG A 386 19.09 9.41 -36.82
N LYS A 387 19.91 9.32 -35.77
CA LYS A 387 20.97 10.29 -35.50
C LYS A 387 22.28 9.99 -36.25
N TRP A 388 22.61 8.72 -36.45
CA TRP A 388 23.92 8.29 -36.96
C TRP A 388 23.84 7.43 -38.24
N GLY A 389 22.67 7.31 -38.86
CA GLY A 389 22.49 6.53 -40.10
C GLY A 389 23.17 7.17 -41.31
N GLY A 390 23.74 6.31 -42.17
CA GLY A 390 24.38 6.70 -43.44
C GLY A 390 23.40 6.92 -44.60
N GLY A 391 22.09 6.66 -44.40
CA GLY A 391 21.02 6.94 -45.37
C GLY A 391 20.84 5.85 -46.44
N SER A 392 21.29 4.62 -46.19
CA SER A 392 21.12 3.52 -47.15
C SER A 392 19.68 3.00 -47.19
N GLU A 393 19.32 2.32 -48.29
CA GLU A 393 17.99 1.69 -48.44
C GLU A 393 17.76 0.58 -47.40
N GLU A 394 18.81 -0.16 -47.04
CA GLU A 394 18.77 -1.16 -45.96
C GLU A 394 18.52 -0.53 -44.59
N GLU A 395 19.12 0.64 -44.30
CA GLU A 395 18.86 1.38 -43.06
C GLU A 395 17.44 1.94 -43.02
N ALA A 396 16.92 2.41 -44.15
CA ALA A 396 15.54 2.86 -44.25
C ALA A 396 14.55 1.71 -43.95
N ALA A 397 14.83 0.50 -44.46
CA ALA A 397 14.05 -0.70 -44.16
C ALA A 397 14.15 -1.13 -42.68
N ASP A 398 15.34 -1.04 -42.07
CA ASP A 398 15.55 -1.33 -40.64
C ASP A 398 14.78 -0.34 -39.74
N ILE A 399 14.83 0.96 -40.07
CA ILE A 399 14.06 2.01 -39.38
C ILE A 399 12.56 1.74 -39.50
N ALA A 400 12.06 1.39 -40.68
CA ALA A 400 10.65 1.07 -40.88
C ALA A 400 10.20 -0.14 -40.05
N ARG A 401 11.03 -1.19 -39.98
CA ARG A 401 10.76 -2.38 -39.15
C ARG A 401 10.71 -2.03 -37.66
N LEU A 402 11.71 -1.29 -37.17
CA LEU A 402 11.77 -0.87 -35.77
C LEU A 402 10.62 0.08 -35.42
N ALA A 403 10.20 0.96 -36.33
CA ALA A 403 9.05 1.85 -36.11
C ALA A 403 7.74 1.06 -36.02
N ALA A 404 7.55 0.01 -36.83
CA ALA A 404 6.41 -0.88 -36.72
C ALA A 404 6.41 -1.65 -35.39
N GLU A 405 7.57 -2.14 -34.96
CA GLU A 405 7.75 -2.80 -33.66
C GLU A 405 7.48 -1.84 -32.48
N GLU A 406 7.91 -0.58 -32.57
CA GLU A 406 7.62 0.45 -31.57
C GLU A 406 6.11 0.64 -31.41
N VAL A 407 5.36 0.72 -32.51
CA VAL A 407 3.90 0.87 -32.50
C VAL A 407 3.23 -0.32 -31.81
N GLU A 408 3.62 -1.55 -32.14
CA GLU A 408 3.06 -2.76 -31.52
C GLU A 408 3.33 -2.80 -30.02
N LEU A 409 4.58 -2.54 -29.61
CA LEU A 409 4.98 -2.55 -28.21
C LEU A 409 4.35 -1.41 -27.41
N ALA A 410 4.21 -0.22 -28.01
CA ALA A 410 3.56 0.92 -27.37
C ALA A 410 2.06 0.67 -27.18
N GLU A 411 1.38 0.04 -28.13
CA GLU A 411 -0.03 -0.33 -27.99
C GLU A 411 -0.21 -1.44 -26.93
N ARG A 412 0.69 -2.44 -26.91
CA ARG A 412 0.70 -3.46 -25.85
C ARG A 412 0.90 -2.86 -24.46
N GLN A 413 1.83 -1.90 -24.34
CA GLN A 413 2.03 -1.16 -23.11
C GLN A 413 0.77 -0.37 -22.74
N ARG A 414 0.19 0.40 -23.66
CA ARG A 414 -1.06 1.15 -23.43
C ARG A 414 -2.19 0.26 -22.94
N GLN A 415 -2.40 -0.91 -23.55
CA GLN A 415 -3.43 -1.86 -23.15
C GLN A 415 -3.23 -2.46 -21.75
N SER A 416 -2.01 -2.40 -21.22
CA SER A 416 -1.71 -2.81 -19.85
C SER A 416 -2.13 -1.79 -18.80
N TYR A 417 -2.24 -0.50 -19.16
CA TYR A 417 -2.75 0.56 -18.28
C TYR A 417 -4.27 0.41 -18.12
N ARG A 418 -4.69 -0.36 -17.12
CA ARG A 418 -6.11 -0.57 -16.79
C ARG A 418 -6.36 -0.27 -15.32
N THR A 419 -7.38 0.53 -15.07
CA THR A 419 -7.93 0.69 -13.73
C THR A 419 -8.79 -0.52 -13.38
N THR A 420 -8.94 -0.81 -12.08
CA THR A 420 -9.80 -1.90 -11.63
C THR A 420 -11.10 -1.32 -11.07
N PRO A 421 -12.28 -1.71 -11.59
CA PRO A 421 -13.55 -1.21 -11.06
C PRO A 421 -13.77 -1.70 -9.63
N VAL A 422 -14.28 -0.82 -8.78
CA VAL A 422 -14.72 -1.17 -7.42
C VAL A 422 -16.19 -1.58 -7.47
N LYS A 423 -16.53 -2.74 -6.91
CA LYS A 423 -17.92 -3.21 -6.79
C LYS A 423 -18.63 -2.41 -5.69
N MET A 424 -19.33 -1.35 -6.08
CA MET A 424 -20.15 -0.57 -5.15
C MET A 424 -21.34 -1.40 -4.65
N LEU A 425 -21.55 -1.43 -3.34
CA LEU A 425 -22.69 -2.08 -2.70
C LEU A 425 -23.95 -1.23 -2.90
N ASP A 426 -25.03 -1.87 -3.35
CA ASP A 426 -26.30 -1.19 -3.55
C ASP A 426 -26.98 -0.88 -2.20
N ARG A 427 -27.38 0.37 -2.00
CA ARG A 427 -27.99 0.83 -0.74
C ARG A 427 -29.26 0.05 -0.37
N GLY A 428 -30.12 -0.25 -1.33
CA GLY A 428 -31.42 -0.89 -1.09
C GLY A 428 -31.40 -2.42 -1.10
N ARG A 429 -30.41 -3.03 -1.78
CA ARG A 429 -30.30 -4.49 -1.95
C ARG A 429 -29.31 -5.15 -0.98
N THR A 430 -28.54 -4.36 -0.25
CA THR A 430 -27.54 -4.84 0.70
C THR A 430 -28.15 -4.99 2.10
N ASN A 431 -27.99 -6.15 2.72
CA ASN A 431 -28.28 -6.34 4.14
C ASN A 431 -27.11 -5.79 4.98
N TRP A 432 -27.21 -4.52 5.36
CA TRP A 432 -26.19 -3.77 6.09
C TRP A 432 -25.94 -4.31 7.50
N THR A 433 -26.98 -4.81 8.18
CA THR A 433 -26.81 -5.49 9.48
C THR A 433 -25.95 -6.74 9.33
N ARG A 434 -26.25 -7.58 8.33
CA ARG A 434 -25.50 -8.81 8.07
C ARG A 434 -24.08 -8.51 7.62
N LEU A 435 -23.87 -7.49 6.79
CA LEU A 435 -22.54 -7.04 6.37
C LEU A 435 -21.65 -6.75 7.58
N ARG A 436 -22.14 -5.92 8.52
CA ARG A 436 -21.38 -5.59 9.74
C ARG A 436 -21.12 -6.83 10.60
N GLY A 437 -22.09 -7.74 10.69
CA GLY A 437 -21.94 -9.01 11.40
C GLY A 437 -20.87 -9.92 10.80
N GLU A 438 -20.88 -10.11 9.47
CA GLU A 438 -19.90 -10.92 8.75
C GLU A 438 -18.49 -10.33 8.81
N LEU A 439 -18.36 -9.00 8.66
CA LEU A 439 -17.08 -8.30 8.80
C LEU A 439 -16.50 -8.49 10.21
N SER A 440 -17.34 -8.40 11.24
CA SER A 440 -16.92 -8.59 12.64
C SER A 440 -16.50 -10.04 12.90
N ARG A 441 -17.29 -11.00 12.40
CA ARG A 441 -17.06 -12.44 12.58
C ARG A 441 -15.78 -12.91 11.88
N ARG A 442 -15.52 -12.42 10.67
CA ARG A 442 -14.39 -12.84 9.83
C ARG A 442 -13.20 -11.87 9.90
N TRP A 443 -13.18 -10.93 10.84
CA TRP A 443 -12.16 -9.89 10.92
C TRP A 443 -10.72 -10.44 10.94
N GLY A 444 -10.50 -11.58 11.61
CA GLY A 444 -9.20 -12.26 11.66
C GLY A 444 -8.74 -12.83 10.32
N GLU A 445 -9.67 -13.17 9.42
CA GLU A 445 -9.42 -13.74 8.09
C GLU A 445 -9.15 -12.68 7.01
N LEU A 446 -9.31 -11.39 7.34
CA LEU A 446 -9.22 -10.26 6.40
C LEU A 446 -8.01 -9.37 6.70
N PRO A 447 -6.77 -9.87 6.60
CA PRO A 447 -5.58 -9.10 6.95
C PRO A 447 -5.42 -7.84 6.08
N GLY A 448 -5.80 -7.90 4.80
CA GLY A 448 -5.80 -6.73 3.92
C GLY A 448 -6.76 -5.64 4.40
N LEU A 449 -7.95 -6.01 4.89
CA LEU A 449 -8.93 -5.05 5.41
C LEU A 449 -8.48 -4.45 6.75
N ARG A 450 -7.83 -5.25 7.60
CA ARG A 450 -7.15 -4.77 8.81
C ARG A 450 -6.08 -3.74 8.48
N ASN A 451 -5.27 -4.01 7.45
CA ASN A 451 -4.25 -3.06 6.98
C ASN A 451 -4.90 -1.79 6.42
N ARG A 452 -5.96 -1.94 5.62
CA ARG A 452 -6.72 -0.83 5.03
C ARG A 452 -7.22 0.12 6.12
N ARG A 453 -7.87 -0.40 7.17
CA ARG A 453 -8.33 0.41 8.32
C ARG A 453 -7.18 1.16 9.00
N ARG A 454 -6.05 0.48 9.22
CA ARG A 454 -4.87 1.09 9.85
C ARG A 454 -4.32 2.23 8.98
N ILE A 455 -4.10 1.98 7.69
CA ILE A 455 -3.59 2.98 6.75
C ILE A 455 -4.55 4.16 6.64
N TRP A 456 -5.86 3.90 6.57
CA TRP A 456 -6.88 4.94 6.56
C TRP A 456 -6.76 5.87 7.76
N ASN A 457 -6.61 5.31 8.97
CA ASN A 457 -6.44 6.10 10.18
C ASN A 457 -5.17 6.96 10.13
N ASN A 458 -4.06 6.40 9.62
CA ASN A 458 -2.85 7.19 9.39
C ASN A 458 -3.11 8.34 8.39
N CYS A 459 -3.83 8.10 7.30
CA CYS A 459 -4.16 9.15 6.33
C CYS A 459 -4.99 10.27 6.96
N GLN A 460 -5.98 9.93 7.81
CA GLN A 460 -6.78 10.93 8.52
C GLN A 460 -5.90 11.77 9.46
N GLU A 461 -5.02 11.12 10.23
CA GLU A 461 -4.10 11.84 11.12
C GLU A 461 -3.12 12.73 10.34
N ILE A 462 -2.55 12.25 9.23
CA ILE A 462 -1.68 13.06 8.37
C ILE A 462 -2.39 14.36 7.97
N MET A 463 -3.63 14.25 7.49
CA MET A 463 -4.44 15.40 7.09
C MET A 463 -4.76 16.32 8.28
N GLU A 464 -5.07 15.77 9.46
CA GLU A 464 -5.29 16.58 10.67
C GLU A 464 -4.04 17.33 11.14
N ILE A 465 -2.88 16.68 11.11
CA ILE A 465 -1.60 17.30 11.49
C ILE A 465 -1.30 18.46 10.54
N VAL A 466 -1.49 18.26 9.24
CA VAL A 466 -1.20 19.29 8.23
C VAL A 466 -2.19 20.44 8.31
N ASP A 467 -3.48 20.17 8.52
CA ASP A 467 -4.49 21.22 8.77
C ASP A 467 -4.10 22.07 9.98
N LYS A 468 -3.67 21.42 11.09
CA LYS A 468 -3.19 22.13 12.30
C LYS A 468 -1.91 22.92 12.03
N TYR A 469 -0.97 22.37 11.26
CA TYR A 469 0.27 23.03 10.91
C TYR A 469 -0.01 24.32 10.11
N ARG A 470 -0.87 24.25 9.10
CA ARG A 470 -1.27 25.44 8.32
C ARG A 470 -1.88 26.52 9.20
N LEU A 471 -2.80 26.17 10.09
CA LEU A 471 -3.39 27.14 11.03
C LEU A 471 -2.36 27.81 11.95
N LEU A 472 -1.27 27.13 12.30
CA LEU A 472 -0.24 27.68 13.20
C LEU A 472 0.76 28.58 12.49
N TYR A 473 0.94 28.44 11.18
CA TYR A 473 2.02 29.08 10.42
C TYR A 473 1.56 29.94 9.23
N ASP A 474 0.29 29.85 8.81
CA ASP A 474 -0.31 30.77 7.81
C ASP A 474 -0.91 32.04 8.46
N ASP A 475 -1.09 32.09 9.79
CA ASP A 475 -1.55 33.28 10.53
C ASP A 475 -0.42 34.31 10.82
N THR A 476 0.78 34.10 10.27
CA THR A 476 1.97 34.95 10.49
C THR A 476 2.37 35.86 9.32
N ASP A 477 1.56 35.98 8.26
CA ASP A 477 1.81 36.89 7.14
C ASP A 477 0.94 38.16 7.13
#